data_AF-A0A820FI09-F1
#
_entry.id   AF-A0A820FI09-F1
#
_cell.length_a   1.000
_cell.length_b   1.000
_cell.length_c   1.000
_cell.angle_alpha   90.00
_cell.angle_beta   90.00
_cell.angle_gamma   90.00
#
_symmetry.space_group_name_H-M   'P 1'
#
loop_
_entity.id
_entity.type
_entity.pdbx_description
1 polymer ?
#
loop_
_entity_poly.entity_id
_entity_poly.type
_entity_poly.pdbx_seq_one_letter_code
_entity_poly.pdbx_strand_id
1 'polypeptide(L)' 'MSKHFLRQFFELESSTYTYLLADLTTKEALIIDPVVNTVERDAKIIQQLGLQLR' A
#
# COMPACT_ATOMS: atom_id res chain seq x y z
N MET A 1 12.87 -11.09 -14.60
CA MET A 1 12.28 -11.41 -13.29
C MET A 1 11.42 -10.24 -12.86
N SER A 2 10.14 -10.44 -12.54
CA SER A 2 9.30 -9.38 -11.96
C SER A 2 9.75 -9.12 -10.52
N LYS A 3 9.74 -7.85 -10.11
CA LYS A 3 10.15 -7.45 -8.76
C LYS A 3 8.91 -7.06 -7.98
N HIS A 4 8.49 -7.93 -7.07
CA HIS A 4 7.35 -7.68 -6.20
C HIS A 4 7.77 -6.83 -4.98
N PHE A 5 6.87 -5.97 -4.52
CA PHE A 5 7.01 -5.12 -3.35
C PHE A 5 5.91 -5.46 -2.34
N LEU A 6 6.29 -5.53 -1.07
CA LEU A 6 5.38 -5.70 0.06
C LEU A 6 5.76 -4.71 1.15
N ARG A 7 4.76 -4.01 1.68
CA ARG A 7 4.89 -3.20 2.89
C ARG A 7 3.68 -3.42 3.79
N GLN A 8 3.95 -3.64 5.07
CA GLN A 8 2.94 -3.73 6.11
C GLN A 8 2.89 -2.41 6.88
N PHE A 9 1.69 -2.01 7.27
CA PHE A 9 1.42 -0.95 8.22
C PHE A 9 0.62 -1.52 9.38
N PHE A 10 0.89 -1.00 10.58
CA PHE A 10 0.09 -1.31 11.77
C PHE A 10 -0.66 -0.05 12.17
N GLU A 11 -1.98 -0.15 12.23
CA GLU A 11 -2.86 0.93 12.64
C GLU A 11 -3.13 0.82 14.13
N LEU A 12 -2.50 1.69 14.92
CA LEU A 12 -2.54 1.59 16.39
C LEU A 12 -3.96 1.68 16.95
N GLU A 13 -4.80 2.54 16.38
CA GLU A 13 -6.16 2.81 16.87
C GLU A 13 -7.09 1.60 16.73
N SER A 14 -7.05 0.91 15.58
CA SER A 14 -7.90 -0.25 15.30
C SER A 14 -7.21 -1.59 15.54
N SER A 15 -5.89 -1.58 15.80
CA SER A 15 -5.04 -2.78 15.79
C SER A 15 -5.10 -3.56 14.46
N THR A 16 -5.41 -2.87 13.36
CA THR A 16 -5.48 -3.45 12.02
C THR A 16 -4.09 -3.53 11.39
N TYR A 17 -3.85 -4.59 10.62
CA TYR A 17 -2.70 -4.65 9.72
C TYR A 17 -3.13 -4.36 8.29
N THR A 18 -2.62 -3.26 7.74
CA THR A 18 -2.81 -2.86 6.34
C THR A 18 -1.63 -3.34 5.50
N TYR A 19 -1.86 -3.88 4.31
CA TYR A 19 -0.79 -4.34 3.42
C TYR A 19 -0.83 -3.63 2.07
N LEU A 20 0.31 -3.09 1.63
CA LEU A 20 0.54 -2.61 0.27
C LEU A 20 1.36 -3.65 -0.49
N LEU A 21 0.74 -4.22 -1.53
CA LEU A 21 1.36 -5.13 -2.49
C LEU A 21 1.54 -4.41 -3.82
N ALA A 22 2.66 -4.63 -4.51
CA ALA A 22 2.83 -4.10 -5.86
C ALA A 22 3.76 -4.94 -6.73
N ASP A 23 3.53 -4.90 -8.04
CA ASP A 23 4.52 -5.27 -9.04
C ASP A 23 5.29 -4.02 -9.48
N LEU A 24 6.59 -3.97 -9.20
CA LEU A 24 7.42 -2.80 -9.52
C LEU A 24 7.73 -2.68 -11.02
N THR A 25 7.47 -3.73 -11.81
CA THR A 25 7.58 -3.72 -13.27
C THR A 25 6.36 -3.07 -13.91
N THR A 26 5.14 -3.48 -13.55
CA THR A 26 3.90 -2.88 -14.10
C THR A 26 3.48 -1.60 -13.39
N LYS A 27 4.03 -1.36 -12.19
CA LYS A 27 3.63 -0.29 -11.25
C LYS A 27 2.24 -0.46 -10.66
N GLU A 28 1.59 -1.60 -10.87
CA GLU A 28 0.28 -1.87 -10.29
C GLU A 28 0.42 -2.23 -8.81
N ALA A 29 -0.49 -1.69 -8.00
CA ALA A 29 -0.56 -1.92 -6.57
C ALA A 29 -1.97 -2.30 -6.11
N LEU A 30 -2.02 -3.04 -5.02
CA LEU A 30 -3.21 -3.39 -4.26
C LEU A 30 -2.99 -3.02 -2.79
N ILE A 31 -4.03 -2.52 -2.14
CA ILE A 31 -4.05 -2.34 -0.69
C ILE A 31 -5.06 -3.29 -0.06
N ILE A 32 -4.67 -3.97 1.02
CA ILE A 32 -5.52 -4.92 1.75
C ILE A 32 -5.81 -4.33 3.13
N ASP A 33 -7.10 -4.38 3.48
CA ASP A 33 -7.67 -3.90 4.75
C ASP A 33 -7.30 -2.44 5.12
N PRO A 34 -7.44 -1.48 4.18
CA PRO A 34 -7.11 -0.08 4.45
C PRO A 34 -8.04 0.51 5.53
N VAL A 35 -7.47 1.29 6.44
CA VAL A 35 -8.22 2.00 7.48
C VAL A 35 -8.48 3.44 7.04
N VAL A 36 -9.73 3.88 7.13
CA VAL A 36 -10.20 5.21 6.66
C VAL A 36 -9.32 6.36 7.18
N ASN A 37 -8.95 6.32 8.47
CA ASN A 37 -8.16 7.37 9.13
C ASN A 37 -6.73 7.48 8.57
N THR A 38 -6.24 6.50 7.82
CA THR A 38 -4.87 6.47 7.30
C THR A 38 -4.77 6.41 5.78
N VAL A 39 -5.89 6.53 5.07
CA VAL A 39 -5.95 6.57 3.59
C VAL A 39 -5.05 7.66 3.00
N GLU A 40 -4.95 8.84 3.62
CA GLU A 40 -4.08 9.92 3.11
C GLU A 40 -2.60 9.55 3.14
N ARG A 41 -2.15 8.87 4.21
CA ARG A 41 -0.80 8.32 4.31
C ARG A 41 -0.57 7.30 3.21
N ASP A 42 -1.52 6.40 2.99
CA ASP A 42 -1.41 5.32 2.01
C ASP A 42 -1.32 5.86 0.58
N ALA A 43 -2.20 6.81 0.23
CA ALA A 43 -2.19 7.50 -1.05
C ALA A 43 -0.84 8.22 -1.30
N LYS A 44 -0.30 8.90 -0.28
CA LYS A 44 0.99 9.59 -0.38
C LYS A 44 2.13 8.60 -0.64
N ILE A 45 2.14 7.45 0.02
CA ILE A 45 3.17 6.42 -0.18
C ILE A 45 3.07 5.83 -1.59
N ILE A 46 1.86 5.50 -2.05
CA ILE A 46 1.62 5.00 -3.41
C ILE A 46 2.13 6.01 -4.46
N GLN A 47 1.81 7.30 -4.28
CA GLN A 47 2.27 8.37 -5.17
C GLN A 47 3.80 8.52 -5.16
N GLN A 48 4.43 8.52 -3.99
CA GLN A 48 5.89 8.64 -3.85
C GLN A 48 6.64 7.46 -4.46
N LEU A 49 6.06 6.26 -4.42
CA LEU A 49 6.61 5.06 -5.04
C LEU A 49 6.33 4.97 -6.56
N GLY A 50 5.55 5.91 -7.11
CA GLY A 50 5.15 5.91 -8.52
C GLY A 50 4.30 4.69 -8.88
N LEU A 51 3.45 4.24 -7.96
CA LEU A 51 2.56 3.10 -8.14
C LEU A 51 1.14 3.56 -8.50
N GLN A 52 0.37 2.68 -9.14
CA GLN A 52 -1.02 2.88 -9.51
C GLN A 52 -1.89 1.86 -8.76
N LEU A 53 -2.79 2.36 -7.92
CA LEU A 53 -3.75 1.51 -7.22
C LEU A 53 -4.80 1.00 -8.22
N ARG A 54 -5.08 -0.31 -8.19
CA ARG A 54 -6.10 -0.97 -9.00
C ARG A 54 -7.39 -1.22 -8.23
#